data_AF-A0A6P1XYT4-F1
#
_entry.id   AF-A0A6P1XYT4-F1
#
_cell.length_a   1.000
_cell.length_b   1.000
_cell.length_c   1.000
_cell.angle_alpha   90.00
_cell.angle_beta   90.00
_cell.angle_gamma   90.00
#
_symmetry.space_group_name_H-M   'P 1'
#
loop_
_entity.id
_entity.type
_entity.pdbx_description
1 polymer ?
#
loop_
_entity_poly.entity_id
_entity_poly.type
_entity_poly.pdbx_seq_one_letter_code
_entity_poly.pdbx_strand_id
1 'polypeptide(L)' 'MHDGGVIILIIVGLITSLQFVVRFIIDPFVKNKNGEKNKYSKIKILLSVFYCIFFFVLLFLDVQGFFEYK' A
#
# COMPACT_ATOMS: atom_id res chain seq x y z
N MET A 1 20.29 -8.90 13.75
CA MET A 1 19.04 -9.42 14.33
C MET A 1 17.91 -8.82 13.54
N HIS A 2 17.20 -9.64 12.75
CA HIS A 2 15.96 -9.21 12.11
C HIS A 2 14.93 -9.07 13.22
N ASP A 3 14.73 -7.86 13.72
CA ASP A 3 13.80 -7.63 14.82
C ASP A 3 12.40 -7.97 14.33
N GLY A 4 11.75 -8.95 14.98
CA GLY A 4 10.39 -9.37 14.60
C GLY A 4 9.40 -8.21 14.53
N GLY A 5 9.69 -7.10 15.22
CA GLY A 5 8.94 -5.84 15.12
C GLY A 5 8.97 -5.21 13.72
N VAL A 6 10.08 -5.30 12.97
CA VAL A 6 10.21 -4.75 11.61
C VAL A 6 9.34 -5.54 10.63
N ILE A 7 9.36 -6.87 10.72
CA ILE A 7 8.50 -7.74 9.90
C ILE A 7 7.03 -7.43 10.14
N ILE A 8 6.62 -7.33 11.42
CA ILE A 8 5.23 -7.02 11.78
C ILE A 8 4.82 -5.64 11.24
N LEU A 9 5.70 -4.64 11.34
CA LEU A 9 5.47 -3.31 10.77
C LEU A 9 5.26 -3.34 9.25
N ILE A 10 6.05 -4.13 8.53
CA ILE A 10 5.91 -4.29 7.08
C ILE A 10 4.58 -4.96 6.74
N ILE A 11 4.21 -6.04 7.45
CA ILE A 11 2.94 -6.75 7.23
C ILE A 11 1.74 -5.85 7.49
N VAL A 12 1.71 -5.17 8.64
CA VAL A 12 0.62 -4.24 9.00
C VAL A 12 0.55 -3.09 7.99
N GLY A 13 1.70 -2.60 7.55
CA GLY A 13 1.83 -1.57 6.52
C GLY A 13 1.26 -1.98 5.16
N LEU A 14 1.55 -3.20 4.71
CA LEU A 14 1.02 -3.78 3.49
C LEU A 14 -0.49 -3.95 3.55
N ILE A 15 -1.02 -4.48 4.66
CA ILE A 15 -2.48 -4.63 4.86
C ILE A 15 -3.16 -3.27 4.79
N THR A 16 -2.60 -2.27 5.48
CA THR A 16 -3.14 -0.91 5.49
C THR A 16 -3.10 -0.30 4.08
N SER A 17 -1.98 -0.46 3.37
CA SER A 17 -1.83 0.01 1.99
C SER A 17 -2.85 -0.61 1.05
N LEU A 18 -3.09 -1.92 1.17
CA LEU A 18 -4.10 -2.64 0.39
C LEU A 18 -5.51 -2.09 0.67
N GLN A 19 -5.84 -1.82 1.94
CA GLN A 19 -7.12 -1.19 2.29
C GLN A 19 -7.27 0.20 1.68
N PHE A 20 -6.20 1.00 1.63
CA PHE A 20 -6.21 2.30 0.97
C PHE A 20 -6.50 2.17 -0.54
N VAL A 21 -5.86 1.22 -1.22
CA VAL A 21 -6.12 0.97 -2.66
C VAL A 21 -7.57 0.58 -2.91
N VAL A 22 -8.11 -0.35 -2.12
CA VAL A 22 -9.51 -0.77 -2.26
C VAL A 22 -10.44 0.43 -2.09
N ARG A 23 -10.20 1.27 -1.08
CA ARG A 23 -11.10 2.36 -0.69
C ARG A 23 -11.00 3.60 -1.56
N PHE A 24 -9.82 3.88 -2.12
CA PHE A 24 -9.54 5.11 -2.88
C PHE A 24 -9.33 4.88 -4.37
N ILE A 25 -9.10 3.65 -4.81
CA ILE A 25 -8.94 3.31 -6.23
C ILE A 25 -10.09 2.41 -6.67
N ILE A 26 -10.26 1.23 -6.08
CA ILE A 26 -11.25 0.24 -6.55
C ILE A 26 -12.69 0.74 -6.35
N ASP A 27 -13.06 1.17 -5.15
CA ASP A 27 -14.40 1.65 -4.81
C ASP A 27 -14.86 2.82 -5.72
N PRO A 28 -14.07 3.89 -5.91
CA PRO A 28 -14.43 4.94 -6.87
C PRO A 28 -14.46 4.47 -8.32
N PHE A 29 -13.62 3.52 -8.73
CA PHE A 29 -13.64 2.98 -10.09
C PHE A 29 -14.91 2.17 -10.36
N VAL A 30 -15.35 1.35 -9.39
CA VAL A 30 -16.60 0.59 -9.44
C VAL A 30 -17.81 1.54 -9.43
N LYS A 31 -17.82 2.56 -8.56
CA LYS A 31 -18.89 3.56 -8.51
C LYS A 31 -19.01 4.39 -9.79
N ASN A 32 -17.87 4.78 -10.37
CA ASN A 32 -17.85 5.48 -11.66
C ASN A 32 -18.39 4.60 -12.80
N LYS A 33 -18.11 3.28 -12.77
CA LYS A 33 -18.65 2.32 -13.73
C LYS A 33 -20.17 2.13 -13.62
N ASN A 34 -20.74 2.33 -12.42
CA ASN A 34 -22.18 2.30 -12.16
C ASN A 34 -22.88 3.65 -12.37
N GLY A 35 -22.19 4.67 -12.89
CA GLY A 35 -22.78 5.97 -13.19
C GLY A 35 -22.89 6.93 -11.99
N GLU A 36 -22.35 6.57 -10.82
CA GLU A 36 -22.27 7.48 -9.68
C GLU A 36 -21.12 8.48 -9.86
N LYS A 37 -21.39 9.77 -9.59
CA LYS A 37 -20.37 10.83 -9.64
C LYS A 37 -19.26 10.54 -8.64
N ASN A 38 -18.06 10.30 -9.17
CA ASN A 38 -16.88 10.03 -8.38
C ASN A 38 -16.49 11.28 -7.56
N LYS A 39 -16.74 11.23 -6.24
CA LYS A 39 -16.50 12.35 -5.30
C LYS A 39 -15.12 12.27 -4.62
N TYR A 40 -14.22 11.41 -5.09
CA TYR A 40 -12.91 11.24 -4.48
C TYR A 40 -11.90 12.25 -5.03
N SER A 41 -11.23 12.95 -4.10
CA SER A 41 -10.19 13.93 -4.44
C SER A 41 -8.93 13.23 -4.98
N LYS A 42 -8.37 13.74 -6.08
CA LYS A 42 -7.15 13.23 -6.74
C LYS A 42 -5.97 13.06 -5.78
N ILE A 43 -5.90 13.88 -4.74
CA ILE A 43 -4.89 13.81 -3.68
C ILE A 43 -4.95 12.49 -2.89
N LYS A 44 -6.15 11.95 -2.62
CA LYS A 44 -6.29 10.70 -1.86
C LYS A 44 -5.81 9.48 -2.67
N ILE A 45 -6.03 9.51 -3.98
CA ILE A 45 -5.53 8.51 -4.92
C ILE A 45 -4.00 8.58 -4.95
N LEU A 46 -3.43 9.78 -5.09
CA LEU A 46 -1.99 9.99 -5.09
C LEU A 46 -1.33 9.49 -3.80
N LEU A 47 -1.93 9.81 -2.64
CA LEU A 47 -1.44 9.36 -1.34
C LEU A 47 -1.48 7.83 -1.21
N SER A 48 -2.54 7.18 -1.72
CA SER A 48 -2.66 5.72 -1.72
C SER A 48 -1.57 5.06 -2.57
N VAL A 49 -1.31 5.58 -3.77
CA VAL A 49 -0.27 5.06 -4.66
C VAL A 49 1.11 5.27 -4.04
N PHE A 50 1.37 6.43 -3.44
CA PHE A 50 2.63 6.71 -2.74
C PHE A 50 2.87 5.72 -1.58
N TYR A 51 1.85 5.46 -0.77
CA TYR A 51 1.93 4.48 0.31
C TYR A 51 2.23 3.06 -0.19
N CYS A 52 1.64 2.63 -1.32
CA CYS A 52 1.97 1.34 -1.93
C CYS A 52 3.45 1.27 -2.33
N ILE A 53 3.95 2.29 -3.04
CA ILE A 53 5.33 2.30 -3.51
C ILE A 53 6.29 2.29 -2.31
N PHE A 54 6.02 3.09 -1.28
CA PHE A 54 6.83 3.14 -0.07
C PHE A 54 6.95 1.77 0.61
N PHE A 55 5.84 1.06 0.83
CA PHE A 55 5.87 -0.27 1.44
C PHE A 55 6.46 -1.34 0.53
N PHE A 56 6.33 -1.21 -0.79
CA PHE A 56 7.04 -2.09 -1.73
C PHE A 56 8.55 -1.92 -1.66
N VAL A 57 9.04 -0.68 -1.55
CA VAL A 57 10.46 -0.38 -1.39
C VAL A 57 10.98 -0.93 -0.06
N LEU A 58 10.23 -0.73 1.03
CA LEU A 58 10.57 -1.32 2.34
C LEU A 58 10.64 -2.85 2.28
N LEU A 59 9.66 -3.49 1.64
CA LEU A 59 9.66 -4.94 1.46
C LEU A 59 10.86 -5.40 0.60
N PHE A 60 11.21 -4.67 -0.45
CA PHE A 60 12.40 -4.97 -1.26
C PHE A 60 13.69 -4.86 -0.46
N LEU A 61 13.83 -3.82 0.36
CA LEU A 61 14.98 -3.63 1.24
C LEU A 61 15.06 -4.73 2.31
N ASP A 62 13.92 -5.14 2.87
CA ASP A 62 13.86 -6.24 3.83
C ASP A 62 14.25 -7.58 3.20
N VAL A 63 13.72 -7.88 2.00
CA VAL A 63 14.06 -9.09 1.24
C VAL A 63 15.53 -9.07 0.80
N GLN A 64 16.05 -7.94 0.30
CA GLN A 64 17.47 -7.83 -0.06
C GLN A 64 18.38 -7.96 1.15
N GLY A 65 18.04 -7.32 2.28
CA GLY A 65 18.74 -7.48 3.55
C GLY A 65 18.71 -8.92 4.08
N PHE A 66 17.64 -9.67 3.79
CA PHE A 66 17.54 -11.09 4.09
C PHE A 66 18.49 -11.96 3.24
N PHE A 67 18.74 -11.57 1.98
CA PHE A 67 19.66 -12.28 1.08
C PHE A 67 21.13 -11.90 1.29
N GLU A 68 21.44 -10.66 1.70
CA GLU A 68 22.81 -10.25 2.06
C GLU A 68 23.30 -10.86 3.38
N TYR A 69 22.39 -11.35 4.24
CA TYR A 69 22.74 -12.02 5.49
C TYR A 69 22.96 -13.53 5.35
N LYS A 70 23.35 -13.99 4.15
CA LYS A 70 23.65 -15.39 3.84
C LYS A 70 25.11 -15.61 3.49
#